data_AF-A0A5K1DCS7-F1
#
_entry.id   AF-A0A5K1DCS7-F1
#
_cell.length_a   1.000
_cell.length_b   1.000
_cell.length_c   1.000
_cell.angle_alpha   90.00
_cell.angle_beta   90.00
_cell.angle_gamma   90.00
#
_symmetry.space_group_name_H-M   'P 1'
#
loop_
_entity.id
_entity.type
_entity.pdbx_description
1 polymer ?
#
loop_
_entity_poly.entity_id
_entity_poly.type
_entity_poly.pdbx_seq_one_letter_code
_entity_poly.pdbx_strand_id
1 'polypeptide(L)' 'FNGHKYFLAATDYSTKWVEVVTLRTVEGCNVLSFIHKNLLYRFRVPHDI' A
#
# COMPACT_ATOMS: atom_id res chain seq x y z
N PHE A 1 13.35 13.68 15.88
CA PHE A 1 11.99 13.67 15.30
C PHE A 1 12.08 13.17 13.87
N ASN A 2 12.04 11.86 13.67
CA ASN A 2 12.18 11.21 12.37
C ASN A 2 11.08 11.70 11.43
N GLY A 3 11.44 12.52 10.43
CA GLY A 3 10.53 13.29 9.55
C GLY A 3 9.56 12.51 8.66
N HIS A 4 8.94 11.45 9.18
CA HIS A 4 7.80 10.75 8.61
C HIS A 4 6.53 11.49 9.04
N LYS A 5 6.01 12.34 8.15
CA LYS A 5 4.78 13.12 8.39
C LYS A 5 3.51 12.37 8.00
N TYR A 6 3.63 11.31 7.21
CA TYR A 6 2.50 10.64 6.60
C TYR A 6 2.56 9.13 6.87
N PHE A 7 1.41 8.50 6.95
CA PHE A 7 1.29 7.04 6.93
C PHE A 7 0.31 6.66 5.82
N LEU A 8 0.62 5.58 5.13
CA LEU A 8 -0.25 4.97 4.13
C LEU A 8 -0.74 3.66 4.71
N ALA A 9 -2.05 3.50 4.80
CA ALA A 9 -2.69 2.29 5.29
C ALA A 9 -3.52 1.67 4.16
N ALA A 10 -3.32 0.39 3.89
CA ALA A 10 -4.22 -0.41 3.08
C ALA A 10 -4.95 -1.41 3.98
N THR A 11 -6.25 -1.50 3.78
CA THR A 11 -7.10 -2.47 4.48
C THR A 11 -7.81 -3.33 3.44
N ASP A 12 -7.80 -4.64 3.65
CA ASP A 12 -8.65 -5.54 2.91
C ASP A 12 -9.88 -5.85 3.75
N TYR A 13 -11.04 -5.45 3.25
CA TYR A 13 -12.31 -5.70 3.92
C TYR A 13 -12.63 -7.20 4.02
N SER A 14 -12.25 -7.99 3.01
CA SER A 14 -12.59 -9.41 2.93
C SER A 14 -11.80 -10.26 3.92
N THR A 15 -10.49 -10.05 4.00
CA THR A 15 -9.62 -10.80 4.93
C THR A 15 -9.35 -10.06 6.24
N LYS A 16 -9.97 -8.89 6.45
CA LYS A 16 -9.73 -7.98 7.59
C LYS A 16 -8.25 -7.66 7.81
N TRP A 17 -7.45 -7.72 6.76
CA TRP A 17 -6.02 -7.50 6.86
C TRP A 17 -5.70 -6.01 6.76
N VAL A 18 -4.65 -5.59 7.45
CA VAL A 18 -4.20 -4.19 7.50
C VAL A 18 -2.68 -4.16 7.33
N GLU A 19 -2.20 -3.29 6.44
CA GLU A 19 -0.79 -2.94 6.35
C GLU A 19 -0.60 -1.43 6.34
N VAL A 20 0.40 -0.97 7.09
CA VAL A 20 0.69 0.44 7.30
C VAL A 20 2.16 0.69 7.06
N VAL A 21 2.48 1.70 6.23
CA VAL A 21 3.85 2.18 6.01
C VAL A 21 3.95 3.66 6.35
N THR A 22 5.07 4.07 6.94
CA THR A 22 5.32 5.47 7.30
C THR A 22 6.19 6.14 6.25
N LEU A 23 5.72 7.25 5.69
CA LEU A 23 6.38 7.99 4.62
C LEU A 23 6.83 9.37 5.11
N ARG A 24 8.04 9.76 4.68
CA ARG A 24 8.55 11.13 4.87
C ARG A 24 7.82 12.15 4.00
N THR A 25 7.44 11.73 2.80
CA THR A 25 6.74 12.53 1.80
C THR A 25 5.79 11.62 1.04
N VAL A 26 4.58 12.12 0.73
CA VAL A 26 3.63 11.40 -0.12
C VAL A 26 3.98 11.69 -1.57
N GLU A 27 4.83 10.84 -2.13
CA GLU A 27 5.21 10.88 -3.54
C GLU A 27 4.51 9.73 -4.28
N GLY A 28 4.02 9.99 -5.50
CA GLY A 28 3.26 9.00 -6.27
C GLY A 28 4.03 7.69 -6.49
N CYS A 29 5.35 7.77 -6.66
CA CYS A 29 6.25 6.62 -6.76
C CYS A 29 6.20 5.71 -5.51
N ASN A 30 6.05 6.30 -4.33
CA ASN A 30 6.03 5.58 -3.06
C ASN A 30 4.68 4.87 -2.87
N VAL A 31 3.60 5.53 -3.28
CA VAL A 31 2.24 4.94 -3.29
C VAL A 31 2.18 3.78 -4.28
N LEU A 32 2.71 3.97 -5.50
CA LEU A 32 2.74 2.92 -6.52
C LEU A 32 3.56 1.70 -6.06
N SER A 33 4.73 1.95 -5.46
CA SER A 33 5.59 0.88 -4.91
C SER A 33 4.89 0.11 -3.79
N PHE A 34 4.15 0.79 -2.93
CA PHE A 34 3.35 0.16 -1.87
C PHE A 34 2.21 -0.70 -2.45
N ILE A 35 1.46 -0.18 -3.42
CA ILE A 35 0.39 -0.93 -4.10
C ILE A 35 0.95 -2.18 -4.78
N HIS A 36 2.09 -2.05 -5.46
CA HIS A 36 2.70 -3.17 -6.19
C HIS A 36 3.20 -4.29 -5.26
N LYS A 37 3.85 -3.93 -4.14
CA LYS A 37 4.31 -4.91 -3.17
C LYS A 37 3.17 -5.60 -2.42
N ASN A 38 2.19 -4.82 -1.97
CA ASN A 38 1.28 -5.28 -0.92
C ASN A 38 -0.10 -5.68 -1.45
N LEU A 39 -0.57 -5.03 -2.51
CA LEU A 39 -1.88 -5.32 -3.11
C LEU A 39 -1.75 -6.20 -4.36
N LEU A 40 -0.89 -5.85 -5.32
CA LEU A 40 -0.86 -6.56 -6.61
C LEU A 40 -0.42 -8.03 -6.50
N TYR A 41 0.60 -8.32 -5.69
CA TYR A 41 1.02 -9.72 -5.45
C TYR A 41 -0.08 -10.55 -4.78
N ARG A 42 -0.83 -9.93 -3.86
CA ARG A 42 -1.80 -10.61 -3.02
C ARG A 42 -3.15 -10.83 -3.70
N PHE A 43 -3.66 -9.80 -4.37
CA PHE A 43 -4.96 -9.85 -5.04
C PHE A 43 -4.89 -10.42 -6.46
N ARG A 44 -3.67 -10.51 -7.02
CA ARG A 44 -3.41 -10.78 -8.44
C ARG A 44 -4.10 -9.72 -9.32
N VAL A 45 -3.52 -9.42 -10.48
CA VAL A 45 -4.26 -8.62 -11.47
C VAL A 45 -5.45 -9.47 -11.91
N PRO A 46 -6.70 -8.94 -11.93
CA PRO A 46 -7.81 -9.66 -12.53
C PRO A 46 -7.39 -10.07 -13.94
N HIS A 47 -7.28 -11.36 -14.18
CA HIS A 47 -7.06 -11.85 -15.53
C HIS A 47 -8.41 -11.70 -16.23
N ASP A 48 -8.51 -10.76 -17.16
CA ASP A 48 -9.62 -10.77 -18.13
C ASP A 48 -9.52 -12.09 -18.89
N ILE A 49 -10.59 -12.88 -18.81
CA ILE A 49 -10.76 -14.14 -19.57
C ILE A 49 -11.78 -13.88 -20.66
#